data_AF-A0A929E5Q6-F1
#
_entry.id   AF-A0A929E5Q6-F1
#
_cell.length_a   1.000
_cell.length_b   1.000
_cell.length_c   1.000
_cell.angle_alpha   90.00
_cell.angle_beta   90.00
_cell.angle_gamma   90.00
#
_symmetry.space_group_name_H-M   'P 1'
#
loop_
_entity.id
_entity.type
_entity.pdbx_description
1 polymer ?
#
loop_
_entity_poly.entity_id
_entity_poly.type
_entity_poly.pdbx_seq_one_letter_code
_entity_poly.pdbx_strand_id
1 'polypeptide(L)'
;MYSFEKFRSTYHEEITQFPLHMIGGFNGNEIIGWGAVKMTGEQCQLAGMKHALIVTTGLKGTGIIDEVQSICKHAGVETTVFKVGQSNPREEDVE
;
A
#
# COMPACT_ATOMS: atom_id res chain seq x y z
N MET A 1 -1.81 1.41 46.41
CA MET A 1 -2.16 0.23 45.57
C MET A 1 -2.57 0.76 44.21
N TYR A 2 -1.64 0.83 43.26
CA TYR A 2 -1.93 1.34 41.92
C TYR A 2 -2.71 0.29 41.14
N SER A 3 -3.97 0.59 40.81
CA SER A 3 -4.80 -0.27 39.97
C SER A 3 -4.32 -0.17 38.52
N PHE A 4 -3.86 -1.30 37.99
CA PHE A 4 -3.49 -1.52 36.59
C PHE A 4 -4.69 -1.47 35.62
N GLU A 5 -5.91 -1.26 36.11
CA GLU A 5 -7.14 -1.37 35.31
C GLU A 5 -7.54 -0.06 34.61
N LYS A 6 -6.74 1.00 34.74
CA LYS A 6 -7.00 2.30 34.09
C LYS A 6 -6.11 2.61 32.88
N PHE A 7 -5.50 1.59 32.28
CA PHE A 7 -4.69 1.73 31.05
C PHE A 7 -5.37 1.19 29.78
N ARG A 8 -6.71 1.12 29.77
CA ARG A 8 -7.50 0.74 28.58
C ARG A 8 -8.67 1.68 28.31
N SER A 9 -8.50 2.96 28.63
CA SER A 9 -9.44 3.99 28.19
C SER A 9 -8.78 4.78 27.07
N THR A 10 -9.23 4.51 25.84
CA THR A 10 -9.18 5.46 24.72
C THR A 10 -7.78 5.89 24.25
N TYR A 11 -7.07 4.98 23.56
CA TYR A 11 -6.33 5.40 22.35
C TYR A 11 -7.32 5.48 21.17
N HIS A 12 -8.37 6.29 21.33
CA HIS A 12 -8.88 7.04 20.20
C HIS A 12 -8.15 8.38 20.24
N GLU A 13 -6.83 8.31 20.08
CA GLU A 13 -6.18 9.39 19.37
C GLU A 13 -6.83 9.34 18.00
N GLU A 14 -7.80 10.22 17.75
CA GLU A 14 -8.08 10.62 16.38
C GLU A 14 -6.73 11.07 15.85
N ILE A 15 -5.97 10.13 15.25
CA ILE A 15 -4.83 10.46 14.43
C ILE A 15 -5.44 11.44 13.45
N THR A 16 -5.15 12.74 13.62
CA THR A 16 -5.45 13.74 12.60
C THR A 16 -4.77 13.19 11.36
N GLN A 17 -5.54 12.51 10.51
CA GLN A 17 -5.03 11.90 9.31
C GLN A 17 -4.48 13.08 8.53
N PHE A 18 -3.16 13.12 8.35
CA PHE A 18 -2.55 14.13 7.50
C PHE A 18 -3.29 14.06 6.16
N PRO A 19 -3.82 15.19 5.67
CA PRO A 19 -4.64 15.19 4.48
C PRO A 19 -3.88 14.56 3.32
N LEU A 20 -4.58 13.84 2.45
CA LEU A 20 -3.98 13.34 1.23
C LEU A 20 -3.63 14.53 0.34
N HIS A 21 -2.35 14.71 0.07
CA HIS A 21 -1.86 15.69 -0.88
C HIS A 21 -1.65 15.01 -2.22
N MET A 22 -2.41 15.45 -3.22
CA MET A 22 -2.17 15.10 -4.61
C MET A 22 -1.25 16.15 -5.22
N ILE A 23 -0.11 15.71 -5.73
CA ILE A 23 0.90 16.56 -6.34
C ILE A 23 1.03 16.14 -7.80
N GLY A 24 0.84 17.08 -8.72
CA GLY A 24 1.20 16.88 -10.12
C GLY A 24 2.71 17.04 -10.26
N GLY A 25 3.41 15.93 -10.54
CA GLY A 25 4.86 15.87 -10.68
C GLY A 25 5.31 15.54 -12.11
N PHE A 26 6.63 15.52 -12.31
CA PHE A 26 7.27 15.18 -13.59
C PHE A 26 6.93 13.75 -14.06
N ASN A 27 6.59 12.84 -13.14
CA ASN A 27 6.30 11.42 -13.40
C ASN A 27 4.80 11.06 -13.25
N GLY A 28 3.91 12.05 -13.19
CA GLY A 28 2.46 11.84 -13.06
C GLY A 28 1.89 12.34 -11.73
N ASN A 29 0.75 11.75 -11.31
CA ASN A 29 0.07 12.10 -10.07
C ASN A 29 0.69 11.35 -8.88
N GLU A 30 1.28 12.08 -7.95
CA GLU A 30 1.79 11.56 -6.70
C GLU A 30 0.77 11.83 -5.59
N ILE A 31 0.50 10.83 -4.74
CA ILE A 31 -0.42 10.97 -3.61
C ILE A 31 0.33 10.68 -2.33
N ILE A 32 0.40 11.66 -1.43
CA ILE A 32 1.19 11.59 -0.19
C ILE A 32 0.25 11.78 0.99
N GLY A 33 0.36 10.90 1.99
CA GLY A 33 -0.39 11.00 3.23
C GLY A 33 -0.77 9.63 3.79
N TRP A 34 -1.31 9.63 5.00
CA TRP A 34 -1.76 8.40 5.64
C TRP A 34 -2.91 7.78 4.82
N GLY A 35 -2.75 6.52 4.42
CA GLY A 35 -3.76 5.82 3.62
C GLY A 35 -3.71 6.09 2.12
N ALA A 36 -2.68 6.79 1.61
CA ALA A 36 -2.52 7.06 0.18
C ALA A 36 -2.56 5.80 -0.70
N VAL A 37 -2.09 4.66 -0.20
CA VAL A 37 -2.14 3.36 -0.91
C VAL A 37 -3.55 2.93 -1.32
N LYS A 38 -4.60 3.38 -0.61
CA LYS A 38 -5.99 3.08 -0.96
C LYS A 38 -6.40 3.69 -2.30
N MET A 39 -5.75 4.77 -2.72
CA MET A 39 -6.01 5.43 -3.99
C MET A 39 -5.45 4.66 -5.18
N THR A 40 -4.55 3.68 -4.97
CA THR A 40 -3.93 2.91 -6.05
C THR A 40 -4.97 2.22 -6.93
N GLY A 41 -6.03 1.66 -6.35
CA GLY A 41 -7.11 1.01 -7.13
C GLY A 41 -7.82 1.98 -8.08
N GLU A 42 -8.17 3.17 -7.59
CA GLU A 42 -8.79 4.22 -8.40
C GLU A 42 -7.85 4.70 -9.51
N GLN A 43 -6.57 4.91 -9.20
CA GLN A 43 -5.58 5.29 -10.22
C GLN A 43 -5.44 4.22 -11.30
N CYS A 44 -5.44 2.94 -10.93
CA CYS A 44 -5.43 1.84 -11.91
C CYS A 44 -6.69 1.84 -12.80
N GLN A 45 -7.86 2.10 -12.23
CA GLN A 45 -9.11 2.23 -13.00
C GLN A 45 -9.06 3.41 -13.98
N LEU A 46 -8.62 4.58 -13.51
CA LEU A 46 -8.49 5.79 -14.32
C LEU A 46 -7.49 5.59 -15.47
N ALA A 47 -6.43 4.83 -15.23
CA ALA A 47 -5.45 4.43 -16.24
C ALA A 47 -5.96 3.31 -17.18
N GLY A 48 -7.17 2.77 -16.97
CA GLY A 48 -7.75 1.71 -17.79
C GLY A 48 -7.10 0.33 -17.59
N MET A 49 -6.34 0.14 -16.50
CA MET A 49 -5.65 -1.11 -16.22
C MET A 49 -6.65 -2.24 -15.93
N LYS A 50 -6.27 -3.46 -16.32
CA LYS A 50 -7.05 -4.69 -16.05
C LYS A 50 -6.28 -5.71 -15.22
N HIS A 51 -4.96 -5.66 -15.31
CA HIS A 51 -4.07 -6.54 -14.57
C HIS A 51 -2.80 -5.77 -14.18
N ALA A 52 -2.30 -5.99 -12.96
CA ALA A 52 -1.08 -5.38 -12.44
C ALA A 52 -0.08 -6.45 -11.96
N LEU A 53 1.21 -6.22 -12.21
CA LEU A 53 2.29 -7.04 -11.65
C LEU A 53 2.83 -6.35 -10.40
N ILE A 54 2.70 -7.00 -9.24
CA ILE A 54 3.26 -6.53 -7.97
C ILE A 54 4.63 -7.16 -7.79
N VAL A 55 5.67 -6.34 -7.79
CA VAL A 55 7.07 -6.77 -7.62
C VAL A 55 7.52 -6.45 -6.19
N THR A 56 8.03 -7.44 -5.46
CA THR A 56 8.40 -7.24 -4.05
C THR A 56 9.48 -8.21 -3.54
N THR A 57 10.18 -7.81 -2.47
CA THR A 57 11.02 -8.68 -1.63
C THR A 57 10.72 -8.44 -0.15
N GLY A 58 10.85 -9.48 0.67
CA GLY A 58 10.78 -9.35 2.14
C GLY A 58 9.41 -9.02 2.75
N LEU A 59 8.38 -8.71 1.95
CA LEU A 59 7.05 -8.32 2.45
C LEU A 59 6.05 -9.48 2.59
N LYS A 60 6.45 -10.72 2.29
CA LYS A 60 5.56 -11.88 2.42
C LYS A 60 5.20 -12.12 3.89
N GLY A 61 3.90 -12.27 4.18
CA GLY A 61 3.39 -12.56 5.53
C GLY A 61 3.20 -11.32 6.41
N THR A 62 3.46 -10.11 5.91
CA THR A 62 3.22 -8.86 6.64
C THR A 62 1.78 -8.35 6.51
N GLY A 63 0.99 -8.89 5.58
CA GLY A 63 -0.34 -8.40 5.20
C GLY A 63 -0.32 -7.24 4.20
N ILE A 64 0.83 -6.62 3.92
CA ILE A 64 0.95 -5.47 3.01
C ILE A 64 0.59 -5.86 1.57
N ILE A 65 1.07 -7.01 1.10
CA ILE A 65 0.78 -7.50 -0.25
C ILE A 65 -0.72 -7.80 -0.38
N ASP A 66 -1.30 -8.47 0.62
CA ASP A 66 -2.72 -8.85 0.63
C ASP A 66 -3.63 -7.61 0.61
N GLU A 67 -3.26 -6.54 1.33
CA GLU A 67 -3.97 -5.26 1.32
C GLU A 67 -3.95 -4.62 -0.08
N VAL A 68 -2.79 -4.55 -0.73
CA VAL A 68 -2.66 -3.99 -2.08
C VAL A 68 -3.43 -4.82 -3.11
N GLN A 69 -3.34 -6.15 -3.05
CA GLN A 69 -4.12 -7.04 -3.93
C GLN A 69 -5.62 -6.85 -3.72
N SER A 70 -6.06 -6.68 -2.47
CA SER A 70 -7.45 -6.38 -2.15
C SER A 70 -7.90 -5.05 -2.76
N ILE A 71 -7.11 -3.98 -2.60
CA ILE A 71 -7.40 -2.66 -3.18
C ILE A 71 -7.55 -2.76 -4.71
N CYS A 72 -6.61 -3.39 -5.40
CA CYS A 72 -6.67 -3.58 -6.85
C CYS A 72 -7.89 -4.42 -7.26
N LYS A 73 -8.17 -5.52 -6.54
CA LYS A 73 -9.31 -6.40 -6.83
C LYS A 73 -10.66 -5.67 -6.67
N HIS A 74 -10.82 -4.85 -5.62
CA HIS A 74 -12.01 -4.01 -5.45
C HIS A 74 -12.19 -3.03 -6.61
N ALA A 75 -11.08 -2.59 -7.20
CA ALA A 75 -11.07 -1.75 -8.38
C ALA A 75 -11.23 -2.54 -9.71
N GLY A 76 -11.46 -3.86 -9.66
CA GLY A 76 -11.61 -4.68 -10.87
C GLY A 76 -10.29 -4.90 -11.62
N VAL A 77 -9.16 -4.80 -10.93
CA VAL A 77 -7.81 -5.00 -11.47
C VAL A 77 -7.24 -6.28 -10.87
N GLU A 78 -6.97 -7.27 -11.71
CA GLU A 78 -6.32 -8.51 -11.29
C GLU A 78 -4.85 -8.27 -10.95
N THR A 79 -4.26 -9.13 -10.13
CA THR A 79 -2.88 -8.96 -9.69
C THR A 79 -2.12 -10.28 -9.73
N THR A 80 -0.87 -10.22 -10.19
CA THR A 80 0.12 -11.28 -10.02
C THR A 80 1.25 -10.75 -9.16
N VAL A 81 1.78 -11.58 -8.25
CA VAL A 81 2.91 -11.19 -7.38
C VAL A 81 4.17 -11.87 -7.89
N PHE A 82 5.17 -11.07 -8.24
CA PHE A 82 6.53 -11.54 -8.53
C PHE A 82 7.44 -11.25 -7.33
N LYS A 83 8.09 -12.29 -6.83
CA LYS A 83 9.04 -12.20 -5.73
C LYS A 83 10.45 -12.07 -6.30
N VAL A 84 11.09 -10.93 -6.06
CA VAL A 84 12.52 -10.75 -6.35
C VAL A 84 13.36 -11.51 -5.31
N GLY A 85 14.53 -12.03 -5.71
CA GLY A 85 15.31 -12.95 -4.88
C GLY A 85 15.92 -12.29 -3.63
N GLN A 86 16.27 -11.01 -3.73
CA GLN A 86 17.13 -10.32 -2.78
C GLN A 86 16.89 -8.80 -2.73
N SER A 87 17.27 -8.16 -1.62
CA SER A 87 17.08 -6.71 -1.42
C SER A 87 17.92 -5.84 -2.37
N ASN A 88 19.06 -6.34 -2.82
CA ASN A 88 19.90 -5.71 -3.84
C ASN A 88 19.80 -6.52 -5.14
N PRO A 89 18.73 -6.35 -5.94
CA PRO A 89 18.47 -7.17 -7.12
C PRO A 89 19.64 -7.12 -8.09
N ARG A 90 19.84 -8.24 -8.80
CA ARG A 90 20.84 -8.41 -9.85
C ARG A 90 20.17 -8.40 -11.21
N GLU A 91 20.97 -8.40 -12.26
CA GLU A 91 20.50 -8.49 -13.64
C GLU A 91 19.60 -9.72 -13.86
N GLU A 92 19.98 -10.87 -13.29
CA GLU A 92 19.21 -12.12 -13.29
C GLU A 92 17.84 -12.04 -12.58
N ASP A 93 17.57 -11.00 -11.76
CA ASP A 93 16.27 -10.78 -11.12
C ASP A 93 15.29 -9.98 -12.02
N VAL A 94 15.78 -9.43 -13.13
CA VAL A 94 15.04 -8.49 -14.01
C VAL A 94 14.80 -9.07 -15.41
N GLU A 95 15.65 -9.99 -15.87
CA GLU A 95 15.47 -10.75 -17.13
C GLU A 95 14.30 -11.75 -17.06
#